data_AF-A0A2W2ESB5-F1
#
_entry.id   AF-A0A2W2ESB5-F1
#
_cell.length_a   1.000
_cell.length_b   1.000
_cell.length_c   1.000
_cell.angle_alpha   90.00
_cell.angle_beta   90.00
_cell.angle_gamma   90.00
#
_symmetry.space_group_name_H-M   'P 1'
#
loop_
_entity.id
_entity.type
_entity.pdbx_description
1 polymer ?
#
loop_
_entity_poly.entity_id
_entity_poly.type
_entity_poly.pdbx_seq_one_letter_code
_entity_poly.pdbx_strand_id
1 'polypeptide(L)'
;MAMTDADVALLAETFAEAGEDVEALSDIESAATEPLPFYGLSPVSPDELAEHGDAVPYSIDLTVPYEGPGAMDQVDRAAVAAVAAQRDDGVPVIALWRAWRFPAADTQWPPPRRVYLLEAGDGAVLPVLVARTQDALQLAGEKDPQVEAFADPDALPVYQRTALGFSTLLWTAAPPVVPQVARVYNTFEPEHGPGFTADHPRLGGEERDRVLAYLAGGAPLLITSDRRLDVVEPSAGEVVPTGFFTDGRWIWSDAMAYYLRVHGLAPDPDLLATIRGNDYEPPEVDAVALHRALSVLYRPVAGQTNHDDPADREA
;
A
#
# COMPACT_ATOMS: atom_id res chain seq x y z
N MET A 1 -22.82 -11.61 -11.79
CA MET A 1 -21.41 -11.23 -11.52
C MET A 1 -21.00 -10.41 -12.71
N ALA A 2 -20.69 -9.12 -12.50
CA ALA A 2 -20.34 -8.28 -13.63
C ALA A 2 -18.99 -8.73 -14.21
N MET A 3 -18.85 -8.70 -15.53
CA MET A 3 -17.60 -9.05 -16.21
C MET A 3 -17.03 -7.81 -16.90
N THR A 4 -15.71 -7.75 -17.07
CA THR A 4 -15.13 -6.66 -17.86
C THR A 4 -15.44 -6.89 -19.34
N ASP A 5 -15.42 -5.82 -20.14
CA ASP A 5 -15.63 -5.94 -21.59
C ASP A 5 -14.59 -6.87 -22.25
N ALA A 6 -13.38 -6.94 -21.70
CA ALA A 6 -12.33 -7.85 -22.15
C ALA A 6 -12.65 -9.31 -21.82
N ASP A 7 -13.19 -9.59 -20.64
CA ASP A 7 -13.59 -10.95 -20.25
C ASP A 7 -14.78 -11.44 -21.07
N VAL A 8 -15.76 -10.57 -21.34
CA VAL A 8 -16.92 -10.89 -22.19
C VAL A 8 -16.45 -11.21 -23.62
N ALA A 9 -15.50 -10.44 -24.15
CA ALA A 9 -14.93 -10.70 -25.48
C ALA A 9 -14.19 -12.04 -25.53
N LEU A 10 -13.37 -12.35 -24.53
CA LEU A 10 -12.64 -13.62 -24.43
C LEU A 10 -13.60 -14.82 -24.29
N LEU A 11 -14.65 -14.69 -23.48
CA LEU A 11 -15.66 -15.74 -23.33
C LEU A 11 -16.45 -15.97 -24.61
N ALA A 12 -16.80 -14.90 -25.33
CA ALA A 12 -17.50 -14.98 -26.59
C ALA A 12 -16.66 -15.69 -27.67
N GLU A 13 -15.37 -15.39 -27.76
CA GLU A 13 -14.45 -16.14 -28.64
C GLU A 13 -14.39 -17.62 -28.25
N THR A 14 -14.24 -17.92 -26.95
CA THR A 14 -14.15 -19.30 -26.45
C THR A 14 -15.43 -20.10 -26.75
N PHE A 15 -16.60 -19.50 -26.56
CA PHE A 15 -17.90 -20.15 -26.80
C PHE A 15 -18.15 -20.34 -28.30
N ALA A 16 -17.80 -19.35 -29.12
CA ALA A 16 -17.88 -19.45 -30.58
C ALA A 16 -16.97 -20.57 -31.13
N GLU A 17 -15.75 -20.71 -30.60
CA GLU A 17 -14.84 -21.81 -30.95
C GLU A 17 -15.37 -23.18 -30.51
N ALA A 18 -16.10 -23.25 -29.40
CA ALA A 18 -16.76 -24.46 -28.91
C ALA A 18 -18.08 -24.79 -29.64
N GLY A 19 -18.59 -23.89 -30.49
CA GLY A 19 -19.89 -24.03 -31.16
C GLY A 19 -21.09 -23.83 -30.22
N GLU A 20 -20.87 -23.18 -29.09
CA GLU A 20 -21.88 -22.85 -28.08
C GLU A 20 -22.55 -21.50 -28.37
N ASP A 21 -23.75 -21.31 -27.84
CA ASP A 21 -24.54 -20.09 -28.06
C ASP A 21 -24.00 -18.91 -27.22
N VAL A 22 -23.69 -17.81 -27.90
CA VAL A 22 -23.17 -16.58 -27.31
C VAL A 22 -24.28 -15.59 -26.92
N GLU A 23 -25.56 -15.82 -27.29
CA GLU A 23 -26.67 -14.95 -26.90
C GLU A 23 -26.84 -14.88 -25.37
N ALA A 24 -26.50 -15.95 -24.65
CA ALA A 24 -26.51 -15.94 -23.18
C ALA A 24 -25.51 -14.96 -22.56
N LEU A 25 -24.49 -14.52 -23.30
CA LEU A 25 -23.49 -13.55 -22.83
C LEU A 25 -23.99 -12.10 -22.89
N SER A 26 -25.04 -11.80 -23.67
CA SER A 26 -25.60 -10.43 -23.74
C SER A 26 -26.38 -10.03 -22.48
N ASP A 27 -26.76 -11.00 -21.66
CA ASP A 27 -27.43 -10.77 -20.37
C ASP A 27 -26.43 -10.57 -19.22
N ILE A 28 -25.12 -10.69 -19.47
CA ILE A 28 -24.08 -10.48 -18.47
C ILE A 28 -23.86 -8.98 -18.31
N GLU A 29 -24.09 -8.48 -17.09
CA GLU A 29 -23.86 -7.10 -16.71
C GLU A 29 -22.38 -6.74 -16.93
N SER A 30 -22.08 -5.77 -17.81
CA SER A 30 -20.71 -5.30 -18.02
C SER A 30 -20.36 -4.20 -17.03
N ALA A 31 -19.20 -4.34 -16.39
CA ALA A 31 -18.65 -3.30 -15.52
C ALA A 31 -17.44 -2.66 -16.20
N ALA A 32 -17.41 -1.33 -16.23
CA ALA A 32 -16.26 -0.54 -16.72
C ALA A 32 -15.02 -0.69 -15.83
N THR A 33 -15.13 -1.39 -14.69
CA THR A 33 -14.07 -1.62 -13.72
C THR A 33 -14.16 -3.07 -13.25
N GLU A 34 -13.01 -3.74 -13.12
CA GLU A 34 -12.93 -5.11 -12.61
C GLU A 34 -13.66 -5.20 -11.27
N PRO A 35 -14.63 -6.13 -11.08
CA PRO A 35 -15.41 -6.21 -9.86
C PRO A 35 -14.49 -6.38 -8.65
N LEU A 36 -14.77 -5.66 -7.56
CA LEU A 36 -14.06 -5.88 -6.32
C LEU A 36 -14.26 -7.35 -5.91
N PRO A 37 -13.18 -8.09 -5.71
CA PRO A 37 -13.28 -9.51 -5.45
C PRO A 37 -13.97 -9.82 -4.11
N PHE A 38 -14.73 -10.92 -4.08
CA PHE A 38 -15.38 -11.46 -2.89
C PHE A 38 -14.41 -12.15 -1.91
N TYR A 39 -13.19 -11.63 -1.74
CA TYR A 39 -12.22 -12.14 -0.78
C TYR A 39 -11.63 -11.01 0.06
N GLY A 40 -11.40 -11.30 1.34
CA GLY A 40 -10.62 -10.44 2.23
C GLY A 40 -9.12 -10.67 2.01
N LEU A 41 -8.31 -9.66 2.27
CA LEU A 41 -6.85 -9.76 2.27
C LEU A 41 -6.29 -9.25 3.60
N SER A 42 -5.26 -9.91 4.12
CA SER A 42 -4.59 -9.52 5.36
C SER A 42 -3.10 -9.83 5.27
N PRO A 43 -2.24 -9.03 5.91
CA PRO A 43 -0.81 -9.34 5.97
C PRO A 43 -0.49 -10.51 6.90
N VAL A 44 -1.43 -10.90 7.78
CA VAL A 44 -1.25 -11.95 8.80
C VAL A 44 -2.20 -13.11 8.60
N SER A 45 -1.92 -14.22 9.29
CA SER A 45 -2.73 -15.44 9.20
C SER A 45 -4.15 -15.25 9.79
N PRO A 46 -5.12 -16.13 9.48
CA PRO A 46 -6.47 -16.06 10.07
C PRO A 46 -6.45 -16.07 11.60
N ASP A 47 -5.58 -16.89 12.18
CA ASP A 47 -5.47 -17.04 13.63
C ASP A 47 -4.96 -15.75 14.26
N GLU A 48 -3.94 -15.13 13.67
CA GLU A 48 -3.42 -13.83 14.13
C GLU A 48 -4.44 -12.69 13.92
N LEU A 49 -5.17 -12.71 12.80
CA LEU A 49 -6.21 -11.72 12.55
C LEU A 49 -7.35 -11.84 13.58
N ALA A 50 -7.74 -13.07 13.92
CA ALA A 50 -8.75 -13.32 14.94
C ALA A 50 -8.28 -12.96 16.35
N GLU A 51 -7.00 -13.15 16.66
CA GLU A 51 -6.40 -12.81 17.95
C GLU A 51 -6.22 -11.30 18.15
N HIS A 52 -5.78 -10.59 17.11
CA HIS A 52 -5.35 -9.20 17.22
C HIS A 52 -6.33 -8.17 16.64
N GLY A 53 -7.26 -8.60 15.77
CA GLY A 53 -8.30 -7.74 15.20
C GLY A 53 -7.75 -6.44 14.59
N ASP A 54 -8.31 -5.31 15.00
CA ASP A 54 -7.95 -3.98 14.50
C ASP A 54 -6.51 -3.54 14.84
N ALA A 55 -5.80 -4.27 15.73
CA ALA A 55 -4.39 -4.02 16.00
C ALA A 55 -3.47 -4.52 14.87
N VAL A 56 -4.00 -5.32 13.92
CA VAL A 56 -3.26 -5.75 12.74
C VAL A 56 -3.18 -4.59 11.74
N PRO A 57 -1.97 -4.08 11.42
CA PRO A 57 -1.84 -3.08 10.36
C PRO A 57 -2.19 -3.66 9.00
N TYR A 58 -2.57 -2.83 8.03
CA TYR A 58 -2.84 -3.29 6.67
C TYR A 58 -1.57 -3.77 5.94
N SER A 59 -0.42 -3.17 6.24
CA SER A 59 0.86 -3.45 5.61
C SER A 59 1.95 -3.59 6.67
N ILE A 60 2.79 -4.63 6.56
CA ILE A 60 3.89 -4.92 7.49
C ILE A 60 5.21 -4.96 6.71
N ASP A 61 6.28 -4.40 7.27
CA ASP A 61 7.65 -4.56 6.78
C ASP A 61 8.51 -5.30 7.81
N LEU A 62 8.87 -6.56 7.50
CA LEU A 62 9.76 -7.38 8.33
C LEU A 62 11.23 -7.28 7.92
N THR A 63 11.56 -6.43 6.93
CA THR A 63 12.94 -6.12 6.53
C THR A 63 13.58 -5.08 7.45
N VAL A 64 12.79 -4.49 8.34
CA VAL A 64 13.20 -3.61 9.44
C VAL A 64 12.66 -4.16 10.77
N PRO A 65 13.20 -3.73 11.93
CA PRO A 65 12.66 -4.14 13.22
C PRO A 65 11.16 -3.83 13.34
N TYR A 66 10.38 -4.85 13.67
CA TYR A 66 8.94 -4.79 13.84
C TYR A 66 8.53 -5.61 15.07
N GLU A 67 7.72 -5.00 15.94
CA GLU A 67 7.11 -5.64 17.11
C GLU A 67 5.59 -5.62 16.90
N GLY A 68 4.99 -6.80 16.71
CA GLY A 68 3.57 -6.96 16.43
C GLY A 68 3.24 -8.34 15.85
N PRO A 69 1.97 -8.59 15.52
CA PRO A 69 1.55 -9.84 14.87
C PRO A 69 2.08 -9.93 13.44
N GLY A 70 2.14 -11.13 12.88
CA GLY A 70 2.54 -11.39 11.51
C GLY A 70 4.00 -11.79 11.35
N ALA A 71 4.67 -12.25 12.41
CA ALA A 71 6.06 -12.69 12.34
C ALA A 71 6.26 -13.82 11.32
N MET A 72 7.51 -13.98 10.83
CA MET A 72 7.83 -15.07 9.91
C MET A 72 7.76 -16.42 10.62
N ASP A 73 7.05 -17.38 10.01
CA ASP A 73 7.10 -18.78 10.41
C ASP A 73 8.18 -19.57 9.62
N GLN A 74 8.18 -20.90 9.74
CA GLN A 74 9.15 -21.75 9.03
C GLN A 74 8.95 -21.74 7.51
N VAL A 75 7.72 -21.65 7.04
CA VAL A 75 7.37 -21.64 5.62
C VAL A 75 7.80 -20.31 5.00
N ASP A 76 7.59 -19.19 5.69
CA ASP A 76 8.09 -17.87 5.26
C ASP A 76 9.61 -17.84 5.18
N ARG A 77 10.29 -18.40 6.19
CA ARG A 77 11.77 -18.50 6.16
C ARG A 77 12.27 -19.33 4.98
N ALA A 78 11.55 -20.39 4.60
CA ALA A 78 11.90 -21.19 3.42
C ALA A 78 11.71 -20.40 2.12
N ALA A 79 10.63 -19.64 2.00
CA ALA A 79 10.38 -18.75 0.86
C ALA A 79 11.49 -17.70 0.72
N VAL A 80 11.84 -17.02 1.82
CA VAL A 80 12.92 -16.03 1.85
C VAL A 80 14.26 -16.65 1.48
N ALA A 81 14.60 -17.82 2.03
CA ALA A 81 15.84 -18.51 1.70
C ALA A 81 15.91 -18.91 0.22
N ALA A 82 14.81 -19.38 -0.35
CA ALA A 82 14.73 -19.74 -1.77
C ALA A 82 14.90 -18.52 -2.69
N VAL A 83 14.26 -17.40 -2.35
CA VAL A 83 14.41 -16.15 -3.10
C VAL A 83 15.83 -15.59 -2.99
N ALA A 84 16.40 -15.55 -1.78
CA ALA A 84 17.76 -15.07 -1.55
C ALA A 84 18.81 -15.91 -2.31
N ALA A 85 18.69 -17.25 -2.29
CA ALA A 85 19.59 -18.12 -3.04
C ALA A 85 19.51 -17.87 -4.56
N GLN A 86 18.31 -17.64 -5.10
CA GLN A 86 18.15 -17.31 -6.51
C GLN A 86 18.75 -15.94 -6.86
N ARG A 87 18.67 -14.98 -5.93
CA ARG A 87 19.34 -13.69 -6.08
C ARG A 87 20.87 -13.84 -6.10
N ASP A 88 21.42 -14.67 -5.21
CA ASP A 88 22.85 -14.97 -5.15
C ASP A 88 23.36 -15.68 -6.42
N ASP A 89 22.50 -16.47 -7.06
CA ASP A 89 22.75 -17.09 -8.38
C ASP A 89 22.69 -16.09 -9.56
N GLY A 90 22.45 -14.80 -9.28
CA GLY A 90 22.45 -13.72 -10.27
C GLY A 90 21.10 -13.40 -10.90
N VAL A 91 20.01 -14.03 -10.45
CA VAL A 91 18.66 -13.68 -10.93
C VAL A 91 18.27 -12.30 -10.39
N PRO A 92 17.65 -11.41 -11.20
CA PRO A 92 17.31 -10.05 -10.77
C PRO A 92 16.04 -10.00 -9.90
N VAL A 93 16.03 -10.74 -8.79
CA VAL A 93 14.91 -10.71 -7.84
C VAL A 93 14.94 -9.42 -7.01
N ILE A 94 13.79 -8.77 -6.90
CA ILE A 94 13.64 -7.46 -6.25
C ILE A 94 13.09 -7.62 -4.83
N ALA A 95 11.97 -8.34 -4.68
CA ALA A 95 11.31 -8.47 -3.39
C ALA A 95 10.32 -9.65 -3.30
N LEU A 96 9.99 -10.02 -2.07
CA LEU A 96 9.04 -11.08 -1.73
C LEU A 96 8.11 -10.59 -0.61
N TRP A 97 6.80 -10.71 -0.85
CA TRP A 97 5.75 -10.44 0.11
C TRP A 97 4.91 -11.68 0.40
N ARG A 98 4.23 -11.67 1.55
CA ARG A 98 3.19 -12.63 1.93
C ARG A 98 1.88 -11.89 2.19
N ALA A 99 0.81 -12.32 1.54
CA ALA A 99 -0.56 -11.96 1.86
C ALA A 99 -1.33 -13.23 2.23
N TRP A 100 -2.39 -13.07 3.02
CA TRP A 100 -3.40 -14.09 3.22
C TRP A 100 -4.69 -13.66 2.55
N ARG A 101 -5.26 -14.56 1.76
CA ARG A 101 -6.56 -14.39 1.11
C ARG A 101 -7.61 -15.20 1.84
N PHE A 102 -8.73 -14.58 2.18
CA PHE A 102 -9.82 -15.15 2.96
C PHE A 102 -11.12 -15.13 2.17
N PRO A 103 -12.07 -16.04 2.45
CA PRO A 103 -13.41 -15.91 1.91
C PRO A 103 -14.06 -14.60 2.37
N ALA A 104 -14.97 -14.04 1.58
CA ALA A 104 -15.81 -12.93 2.04
C ALA A 104 -16.60 -13.32 3.29
N ALA A 105 -16.96 -12.31 4.10
CA ALA A 105 -17.81 -12.47 5.27
C ALA A 105 -19.04 -13.34 4.93
N ASP A 106 -19.39 -14.24 5.85
CA ASP A 106 -20.52 -15.19 5.74
C ASP A 106 -20.34 -16.36 4.75
N THR A 107 -19.13 -16.59 4.21
CA THR A 107 -18.84 -17.76 3.37
C THR A 107 -17.71 -18.63 3.95
N GLN A 108 -17.87 -19.95 3.90
CA GLN A 108 -16.86 -20.91 4.40
C GLN A 108 -15.83 -21.33 3.33
N TRP A 109 -15.97 -20.83 2.10
CA TRP A 109 -15.16 -21.23 0.95
C TRP A 109 -14.86 -20.03 0.02
N PRO A 110 -13.66 -19.94 -0.58
CA PRO A 110 -12.52 -20.82 -0.39
C PRO A 110 -11.86 -20.70 0.99
N PRO A 111 -11.24 -21.78 1.50
CA PRO A 111 -10.51 -21.70 2.76
C PRO A 111 -9.40 -20.66 2.65
N PRO A 112 -9.00 -20.04 3.78
CA PRO A 112 -7.91 -19.08 3.78
C PRO A 112 -6.66 -19.66 3.14
N ARG A 113 -5.99 -18.86 2.32
CA ARG A 113 -4.81 -19.28 1.59
C ARG A 113 -3.70 -18.25 1.74
N ARG A 114 -2.50 -18.75 2.02
CA ARG A 114 -1.27 -17.96 1.98
C ARG A 114 -0.83 -17.78 0.53
N VAL A 115 -0.57 -16.54 0.15
CA VAL A 115 -0.14 -16.14 -1.20
C VAL A 115 1.17 -15.39 -1.07
N TYR A 116 2.17 -15.80 -1.84
CA TYR A 116 3.42 -15.06 -1.97
C TYR A 116 3.42 -14.24 -3.25
N LEU A 117 3.77 -12.97 -3.14
CA LEU A 117 3.97 -12.08 -4.29
C LEU A 117 5.49 -11.90 -4.48
N LEU A 118 6.00 -12.15 -5.68
CA LEU A 118 7.42 -12.11 -6.00
C LEU A 118 7.69 -11.14 -7.15
N GLU A 119 8.47 -10.10 -6.90
CA GLU A 119 8.88 -9.14 -7.92
C GLU A 119 10.29 -9.46 -8.46
N ALA A 120 10.47 -9.45 -9.78
CA ALA A 120 11.77 -9.57 -10.41
C ALA A 120 11.88 -8.72 -11.69
N GLY A 121 13.06 -8.17 -11.95
CA GLY A 121 13.29 -7.20 -13.04
C GLY A 121 13.31 -7.79 -14.45
N ASP A 122 12.98 -9.07 -14.63
CA ASP A 122 12.90 -9.72 -15.94
C ASP A 122 11.73 -10.71 -15.99
N GLY A 123 10.76 -10.44 -16.86
CA GLY A 123 9.60 -11.30 -17.07
C GLY A 123 9.95 -12.73 -17.52
N ALA A 124 11.09 -12.92 -18.20
CA ALA A 124 11.50 -14.21 -18.72
C ALA A 124 11.90 -15.21 -17.62
N VAL A 125 12.30 -14.73 -16.44
CA VAL A 125 12.72 -15.59 -15.32
C VAL A 125 11.58 -15.97 -14.36
N LEU A 126 10.43 -15.30 -14.46
CA LEU A 126 9.31 -15.47 -13.51
C LEU A 126 8.84 -16.93 -13.38
N PRO A 127 8.66 -17.73 -14.45
CA PRO A 127 8.19 -19.11 -14.30
C PRO A 127 9.15 -19.99 -13.49
N VAL A 128 10.45 -19.80 -13.67
CA VAL A 128 11.49 -20.56 -12.94
C VAL A 128 11.55 -20.11 -11.48
N LEU A 129 11.45 -18.80 -11.23
CA LEU A 129 11.41 -18.22 -9.88
C LEU A 129 10.22 -18.77 -9.08
N VAL A 130 9.03 -18.77 -9.70
CA VAL A 130 7.79 -19.30 -9.12
C VAL A 130 7.97 -20.78 -8.78
N ALA A 131 8.40 -21.61 -9.75
CA ALA A 131 8.54 -23.05 -9.55
C ALA A 131 9.48 -23.39 -8.38
N ARG A 132 10.67 -22.79 -8.34
CA ARG A 132 11.67 -23.03 -7.28
C ARG A 132 11.18 -22.59 -5.90
N THR A 133 10.47 -21.47 -5.84
CA THR A 133 9.90 -20.98 -4.58
C THR A 133 8.77 -21.90 -4.11
N GLN A 134 7.91 -22.37 -5.00
CA GLN A 134 6.88 -23.36 -4.67
C GLN A 134 7.47 -24.68 -4.19
N ASP A 135 8.55 -25.19 -4.81
CA ASP A 135 9.23 -26.40 -4.36
C ASP A 135 9.78 -26.25 -2.92
N ALA A 136 10.38 -25.10 -2.62
CA ALA A 136 10.88 -24.79 -1.28
C ALA A 136 9.75 -24.71 -0.23
N LEU A 137 8.62 -24.13 -0.60
CA LEU A 137 7.42 -24.07 0.25
C LEU A 137 6.86 -25.47 0.53
N GLN A 138 6.77 -26.34 -0.48
CA GLN A 138 6.32 -27.74 -0.29
C GLN A 138 7.24 -28.52 0.64
N LEU A 139 8.56 -28.36 0.46
CA LEU A 139 9.55 -28.98 1.35
C LEU A 139 9.45 -28.48 2.79
N ALA A 140 9.01 -27.23 2.99
CA ALA A 140 8.73 -26.66 4.30
C ALA A 140 7.38 -27.06 4.90
N GLY A 141 6.54 -27.79 4.14
CA GLY A 141 5.26 -28.34 4.60
C GLY A 141 4.01 -27.60 4.11
N GLU A 142 4.15 -26.60 3.24
CA GLU A 142 3.01 -25.96 2.59
C GLU A 142 2.38 -26.92 1.57
N LYS A 143 1.08 -27.21 1.71
CA LYS A 143 0.42 -28.24 0.90
C LYS A 143 0.06 -27.74 -0.49
N ASP A 144 -0.44 -26.51 -0.56
CA ASP A 144 -0.94 -25.89 -1.77
C ASP A 144 -0.27 -24.52 -1.96
N PRO A 145 1.06 -24.48 -2.17
CA PRO A 145 1.79 -23.22 -2.27
C PRO A 145 1.25 -22.38 -3.41
N GLN A 146 1.09 -21.09 -3.17
CA GLN A 146 0.70 -20.12 -4.18
C GLN A 146 1.74 -19.01 -4.24
N VAL A 147 2.51 -19.00 -5.32
CA VAL A 147 3.49 -17.96 -5.61
C VAL A 147 3.07 -17.28 -6.91
N GLU A 148 2.85 -15.98 -6.83
CA GLU A 148 2.46 -15.12 -7.93
C GLU A 148 3.59 -14.14 -8.19
N ALA A 149 4.10 -14.12 -9.42
CA ALA A 149 5.26 -13.30 -9.76
C ALA A 149 4.93 -12.25 -10.82
N PHE A 150 5.56 -11.08 -10.69
CA PHE A 150 5.38 -9.95 -11.59
C PHE A 150 6.71 -9.24 -11.82
N ALA A 151 6.78 -8.48 -12.92
CA ALA A 151 7.96 -7.69 -13.27
C ALA A 151 7.70 -6.18 -13.24
N ASP A 152 6.45 -5.77 -13.45
CA ASP A 152 6.03 -4.37 -13.47
C ASP A 152 4.87 -4.19 -12.48
N PRO A 153 5.05 -3.42 -11.38
CA PRO A 153 3.99 -3.18 -10.41
C PRO A 153 2.82 -2.35 -10.97
N ASP A 154 3.04 -1.50 -11.98
CA ASP A 154 1.99 -0.65 -12.55
C ASP A 154 1.01 -1.47 -13.41
N ALA A 155 1.50 -2.56 -14.00
CA ALA A 155 0.74 -3.50 -14.80
C ALA A 155 -0.03 -4.54 -13.98
N LEU A 156 0.02 -4.50 -12.64
CA LEU A 156 -0.65 -5.49 -11.78
C LEU A 156 -2.18 -5.45 -11.93
N PRO A 157 -2.84 -6.62 -12.13
CA PRO A 157 -4.29 -6.76 -11.98
C PRO A 157 -4.77 -6.27 -10.61
N VAL A 158 -6.05 -5.88 -10.50
CA VAL A 158 -6.60 -5.32 -9.26
C VAL A 158 -6.40 -6.27 -8.07
N TYR A 159 -6.56 -7.56 -8.30
CA TYR A 159 -6.29 -8.60 -7.30
C TYR A 159 -4.88 -8.49 -6.70
N GLN A 160 -3.84 -8.54 -7.54
CA GLN A 160 -2.45 -8.56 -7.07
C GLN A 160 -2.05 -7.23 -6.46
N ARG A 161 -2.55 -6.12 -7.01
CA ARG A 161 -2.36 -4.77 -6.44
C ARG A 161 -2.96 -4.67 -5.04
N THR A 162 -4.17 -5.23 -4.85
CA THR A 162 -4.83 -5.26 -3.54
C THR A 162 -4.09 -6.20 -2.60
N ALA A 163 -3.69 -7.39 -3.06
CA ALA A 163 -2.92 -8.34 -2.27
C ALA A 163 -1.60 -7.73 -1.79
N LEU A 164 -0.90 -6.99 -2.65
CA LEU A 164 0.32 -6.27 -2.31
C LEU A 164 0.07 -5.18 -1.25
N GLY A 165 -0.99 -4.39 -1.41
CA GLY A 165 -1.39 -3.36 -0.44
C GLY A 165 -1.75 -3.90 0.95
N PHE A 166 -2.21 -5.16 1.04
CA PHE A 166 -2.56 -5.85 2.28
C PHE A 166 -1.59 -7.01 2.60
N SER A 167 -0.28 -6.77 2.47
CA SER A 167 0.75 -7.80 2.61
C SER A 167 1.83 -7.50 3.67
N THR A 168 2.63 -8.51 3.96
CA THR A 168 3.88 -8.42 4.72
C THR A 168 5.05 -8.51 3.76
N LEU A 169 5.91 -7.49 3.72
CA LEU A 169 7.21 -7.55 3.03
C LEU A 169 8.16 -8.43 3.85
N LEU A 170 8.54 -9.58 3.29
CA LEU A 170 9.38 -10.58 3.95
C LEU A 170 10.86 -10.40 3.62
N TRP A 171 11.15 -10.00 2.38
CA TRP A 171 12.51 -9.86 1.88
C TRP A 171 12.56 -8.87 0.72
N THR A 172 13.67 -8.15 0.60
CA THR A 172 14.00 -7.33 -0.57
C THR A 172 15.51 -7.23 -0.76
N ALA A 173 15.95 -7.07 -2.01
CA ALA A 173 17.33 -6.73 -2.34
C ALA A 173 17.70 -5.28 -1.98
N ALA A 174 16.70 -4.41 -1.77
CA ALA A 174 16.91 -3.01 -1.41
C ALA A 174 17.43 -2.88 0.04
N PRO A 175 18.29 -1.89 0.34
CA PRO A 175 18.73 -1.64 1.71
C PRO A 175 17.52 -1.32 2.62
N PRO A 176 17.59 -1.64 3.92
CA PRO A 176 16.53 -1.28 4.86
C PRO A 176 16.50 0.24 5.05
N VAL A 177 15.43 0.86 4.56
CA VAL A 177 15.17 2.30 4.70
C VAL A 177 13.80 2.46 5.35
N VAL A 178 13.73 3.21 6.45
CA VAL A 178 12.47 3.55 7.10
C VAL A 178 12.04 4.94 6.63
N PRO A 179 10.87 5.07 5.97
CA PRO A 179 10.34 6.37 5.58
C PRO A 179 10.15 7.32 6.76
N GLN A 180 10.44 8.61 6.56
CA GLN A 180 10.30 9.67 7.55
C GLN A 180 8.96 10.37 7.37
N VAL A 181 8.25 10.65 8.47
CA VAL A 181 6.97 11.40 8.41
C VAL A 181 7.24 12.89 8.62
N ALA A 182 6.93 13.69 7.61
CA ALA A 182 7.08 15.14 7.65
C ALA A 182 6.03 15.76 8.58
N ARG A 183 6.47 16.67 9.45
CA ARG A 183 5.56 17.34 10.39
C ARG A 183 4.88 18.51 9.70
N VAL A 184 3.55 18.54 9.76
CA VAL A 184 2.76 19.70 9.28
C VAL A 184 2.88 20.86 10.26
N TYR A 185 2.79 20.57 11.56
CA TYR A 185 2.74 21.56 12.62
C TYR A 185 4.02 21.55 13.44
N ASN A 186 4.52 22.72 13.85
CA ASN A 186 5.75 22.85 14.63
C ASN A 186 5.51 23.32 16.08
N THR A 187 4.24 23.51 16.47
CA THR A 187 3.84 23.77 17.86
C THR A 187 2.55 23.02 18.21
N PHE A 188 2.35 22.79 19.50
CA PHE A 188 1.12 22.27 20.07
C PHE A 188 0.82 23.02 21.36
N GLU A 189 -0.33 23.70 21.42
CA GLU A 189 -0.81 24.39 22.61
C GLU A 189 -2.03 23.64 23.18
N PRO A 190 -2.10 23.33 24.48
CA PRO A 190 -3.20 22.53 25.03
C PRO A 190 -4.61 23.07 24.75
N GLU A 191 -4.76 24.38 24.65
CA GLU A 191 -6.06 25.05 24.42
C GLU A 191 -6.41 25.21 22.93
N HIS A 192 -5.41 25.35 22.06
CA HIS A 192 -5.59 25.65 20.63
C HIS A 192 -5.24 24.46 19.71
N GLY A 193 -4.65 23.40 20.26
CA GLY A 193 -4.21 22.23 19.52
C GLY A 193 -2.92 22.48 18.73
N PRO A 194 -2.69 21.72 17.64
CA PRO A 194 -1.52 21.87 16.80
C PRO A 194 -1.57 23.13 15.94
N GLY A 195 -0.43 23.76 15.68
CA GLY A 195 -0.37 24.98 14.88
C GLY A 195 1.03 25.34 14.38
N PHE A 196 1.19 26.61 14.02
CA PHE A 196 2.44 27.20 13.53
C PHE A 196 2.95 28.26 14.50
N THR A 197 4.27 28.27 14.75
CA THR A 197 4.90 29.35 15.49
C THR A 197 4.80 30.68 14.74
N ALA A 198 4.78 31.81 15.47
CA ALA A 198 4.65 33.13 14.84
C ALA A 198 5.82 33.49 13.89
N ASP A 199 6.99 32.89 14.12
CA ASP A 199 8.21 33.03 13.32
C ASP A 199 8.37 31.94 12.26
N HIS A 200 7.33 31.13 12.01
CA HIS A 200 7.40 30.03 11.05
C HIS A 200 7.83 30.55 9.65
N PRO A 201 8.86 29.93 9.04
CA PRO A 201 9.39 30.40 7.76
C PRO A 201 8.34 30.42 6.65
N ARG A 202 8.46 31.38 5.74
CA ARG A 202 7.59 31.48 4.57
C ARG A 202 8.39 31.38 3.29
N LEU A 203 7.82 30.68 2.30
CA LEU A 203 8.34 30.58 0.95
C LEU A 203 7.47 31.41 -0.01
N GLY A 204 8.12 32.02 -0.99
CA GLY A 204 7.45 32.80 -2.03
C GLY A 204 8.17 32.65 -3.37
N GLY A 205 7.57 33.23 -4.41
CA GLY A 205 8.13 33.23 -5.76
C GLY A 205 8.30 31.82 -6.35
N GLU A 206 9.29 31.68 -7.23
CA GLU A 206 9.56 30.45 -7.98
C GLU A 206 9.85 29.25 -7.09
N GLU A 207 10.55 29.45 -5.97
CA GLU A 207 10.85 28.35 -5.04
C GLU A 207 9.56 27.73 -4.47
N ARG A 208 8.60 28.57 -4.07
CA ARG A 208 7.30 28.08 -3.58
C ARG A 208 6.61 27.21 -4.64
N ASP A 209 6.61 27.66 -5.89
CA ASP A 209 5.92 26.98 -6.97
C ASP A 209 6.60 25.64 -7.31
N ARG A 210 7.93 25.57 -7.27
CA ARG A 210 8.70 24.31 -7.42
C ARG A 210 8.45 23.33 -6.28
N VAL A 211 8.39 23.81 -5.04
CA VAL A 211 8.07 22.96 -3.88
C VAL A 211 6.65 22.43 -3.97
N LEU A 212 5.68 23.26 -4.40
CA LEU A 212 4.30 22.81 -4.63
C LEU A 212 4.24 21.72 -5.71
N ALA A 213 5.00 21.87 -6.80
CA ALA A 213 5.09 20.86 -7.85
C ALA A 213 5.68 19.54 -7.32
N TYR A 214 6.73 19.60 -6.50
CA TYR A 214 7.29 18.41 -5.84
C TYR A 214 6.25 17.69 -4.98
N LEU A 215 5.58 18.42 -4.08
CA LEU A 215 4.59 17.84 -3.17
C LEU A 215 3.40 17.22 -3.91
N ALA A 216 3.00 17.81 -5.04
CA ALA A 216 1.94 17.30 -5.90
C ALA A 216 2.37 16.10 -6.77
N GLY A 217 3.68 15.94 -6.98
CA GLY A 217 4.26 14.82 -7.76
C GLY A 217 4.53 13.56 -6.94
N GLY A 218 4.27 13.57 -5.63
CA GLY A 218 4.42 12.38 -4.80
C GLY A 218 3.45 11.26 -5.17
N ALA A 219 3.86 10.02 -4.91
CA ALA A 219 2.99 8.86 -5.03
C ALA A 219 1.91 8.87 -3.93
N PRO A 220 0.63 8.63 -4.25
CA PRO A 220 -0.44 8.68 -3.26
C PRO A 220 -0.41 7.45 -2.33
N LEU A 221 -0.50 7.67 -1.01
CA LEU A 221 -0.67 6.61 0.00
C LEU A 221 -2.12 6.53 0.50
N LEU A 222 -2.75 7.68 0.71
CA LEU A 222 -4.14 7.79 1.14
C LEU A 222 -4.81 8.90 0.33
N ILE A 223 -5.85 8.52 -0.41
CA ILE A 223 -6.74 9.45 -1.08
C ILE A 223 -8.08 9.44 -0.35
N THR A 224 -8.49 10.59 0.15
CA THR A 224 -9.76 10.78 0.85
C THR A 224 -10.35 12.14 0.50
N SER A 225 -11.69 12.24 0.54
CA SER A 225 -12.41 13.50 0.42
C SER A 225 -12.49 14.28 1.73
N ASP A 226 -12.07 13.67 2.85
CA ASP A 226 -12.14 14.27 4.18
C ASP A 226 -11.32 15.56 4.26
N ARG A 227 -11.82 16.50 5.06
CA ARG A 227 -11.18 17.78 5.29
C ARG A 227 -11.18 18.13 6.77
N ARG A 228 -10.26 19.00 7.16
CA ARG A 228 -10.14 19.57 8.50
C ARG A 228 -10.20 21.08 8.45
N LEU A 229 -10.47 21.69 9.60
CA LEU A 229 -10.40 23.14 9.78
C LEU A 229 -8.98 23.64 9.51
N ASP A 230 -8.89 24.81 8.88
CA ASP A 230 -7.65 25.56 8.77
C ASP A 230 -7.28 26.15 10.14
N VAL A 231 -6.11 25.78 10.68
CA VAL A 231 -5.67 26.25 12.00
C VAL A 231 -5.21 27.71 12.00
N VAL A 232 -4.90 28.26 10.82
CA VAL A 232 -4.51 29.67 10.61
C VAL A 232 -5.74 30.54 10.35
N GLU A 233 -6.71 30.03 9.59
CA GLU A 233 -7.98 30.70 9.32
C GLU A 233 -9.20 29.80 9.58
N PRO A 234 -9.58 29.55 10.86
CA PRO A 234 -10.68 28.63 11.18
C PRO A 234 -12.03 29.03 10.58
N SER A 235 -12.24 30.32 10.28
CA SER A 235 -13.45 30.82 9.63
C SER A 235 -13.62 30.35 8.18
N ALA A 236 -12.58 29.82 7.54
CA ALA A 236 -12.67 29.23 6.21
C ALA A 236 -13.42 27.89 6.18
N GLY A 237 -13.69 27.28 7.34
CA GLY A 237 -14.34 25.98 7.47
C GLY A 237 -13.38 24.82 7.21
N GLU A 238 -13.93 23.63 6.93
CA GLU A 238 -13.17 22.42 6.69
C GLU A 238 -12.62 22.38 5.25
N VAL A 239 -11.47 23.02 5.06
CA VAL A 239 -10.86 23.20 3.74
C VAL A 239 -9.53 22.46 3.57
N VAL A 240 -8.89 22.06 4.67
CA VAL A 240 -7.56 21.43 4.67
C VAL A 240 -7.69 19.95 4.31
N PRO A 241 -7.06 19.48 3.22
CA PRO A 241 -7.12 18.08 2.82
C PRO A 241 -6.33 17.18 3.78
N THR A 242 -6.75 15.92 3.91
CA THR A 242 -6.17 14.93 4.84
C THR A 242 -5.48 13.75 4.15
N GLY A 243 -5.29 13.82 2.83
CA GLY A 243 -4.55 12.80 2.08
C GLY A 243 -3.09 12.73 2.48
N PHE A 244 -2.44 11.62 2.12
CA PHE A 244 -1.01 11.39 2.34
C PHE A 244 -0.32 10.96 1.05
N PHE A 245 0.90 11.44 0.87
CA PHE A 245 1.74 11.19 -0.29
C PHE A 245 3.15 10.80 0.16
N THR A 246 3.91 10.19 -0.74
CA THR A 246 5.28 9.77 -0.52
C THR A 246 6.17 9.99 -1.73
N ASP A 247 7.47 10.18 -1.48
CA ASP A 247 8.53 10.07 -2.49
C ASP A 247 9.39 8.80 -2.27
N GLY A 248 8.89 7.85 -1.48
CA GLY A 248 9.60 6.64 -1.09
C GLY A 248 10.53 6.81 0.12
N ARG A 249 10.92 8.04 0.45
CA ARG A 249 11.74 8.35 1.64
C ARG A 249 10.99 9.18 2.68
N TRP A 250 10.14 10.08 2.25
CA TRP A 250 9.33 10.94 3.07
C TRP A 250 7.86 10.67 2.84
N ILE A 251 7.08 10.74 3.92
CA ILE A 251 5.62 10.75 3.91
C ILE A 251 5.18 12.15 4.33
N TRP A 252 4.31 12.79 3.57
CA TRP A 252 3.73 14.07 3.95
C TRP A 252 2.21 14.07 3.78
N SER A 253 1.55 14.88 4.60
CA SER A 253 0.13 15.17 4.43
C SER A 253 -0.06 16.24 3.35
N ASP A 254 -1.13 16.11 2.56
CA ASP A 254 -1.56 17.11 1.58
C ASP A 254 -1.86 18.48 2.21
N ALA A 255 -2.15 18.51 3.52
CA ALA A 255 -2.25 19.74 4.29
C ALA A 255 -1.01 20.65 4.12
N MET A 256 0.17 20.07 3.93
CA MET A 256 1.41 20.83 3.74
C MET A 256 1.40 21.63 2.44
N ALA A 257 0.93 21.03 1.34
CA ALA A 257 0.75 21.72 0.07
C ALA A 257 -0.35 22.79 0.16
N TYR A 258 -1.39 22.55 0.96
CA TYR A 258 -2.41 23.55 1.26
C TYR A 258 -1.82 24.77 1.98
N TYR A 259 -1.13 24.58 3.11
CA TYR A 259 -0.57 25.68 3.91
C TYR A 259 0.52 26.45 3.16
N LEU A 260 1.34 25.76 2.35
CA LEU A 260 2.31 26.41 1.48
C LEU A 260 1.65 27.28 0.40
N ARG A 261 0.56 26.80 -0.20
CA ARG A 261 -0.15 27.52 -1.27
C ARG A 261 -0.97 28.71 -0.76
N VAL A 262 -1.72 28.51 0.32
CA VAL A 262 -2.66 29.51 0.85
C VAL A 262 -1.94 30.52 1.74
N HIS A 263 -1.07 30.03 2.63
CA HIS A 263 -0.42 30.85 3.65
C HIS A 263 1.08 31.09 3.37
N GLY A 264 1.67 30.43 2.37
CA GLY A 264 3.10 30.55 2.11
C GLY A 264 3.98 29.90 3.18
N LEU A 265 3.42 29.09 4.08
CA LEU A 265 4.16 28.45 5.17
C LEU A 265 5.07 27.35 4.62
N ALA A 266 6.35 27.40 4.97
CA ALA A 266 7.32 26.43 4.48
C ALA A 266 6.99 25.00 4.98
N PRO A 267 7.29 23.95 4.19
CA PRO A 267 7.24 22.56 4.67
C PRO A 267 8.16 22.28 5.86
N ASP A 268 8.08 21.07 6.41
CA ASP A 268 9.08 20.57 7.37
C ASP A 268 10.50 20.83 6.84
N PRO A 269 11.41 21.41 7.64
CA PRO A 269 12.71 21.87 7.16
C PRO A 269 13.60 20.74 6.62
N ASP A 270 13.50 19.52 7.17
CA ASP A 270 14.29 18.38 6.74
C ASP A 270 13.75 17.81 5.41
N LEU A 271 12.42 17.82 5.24
CA LEU A 271 11.79 17.55 3.95
C LEU A 271 12.20 18.61 2.92
N LEU A 272 12.11 19.90 3.26
CA LEU A 272 12.47 20.99 2.36
C LEU A 272 13.95 20.92 1.92
N ALA A 273 14.86 20.55 2.83
CA ALA A 273 16.25 20.29 2.49
C ALA A 273 16.41 19.11 1.52
N THR A 274 15.61 18.06 1.68
CA THR A 274 15.58 16.91 0.76
C THR A 274 15.05 17.32 -0.62
N ILE A 275 13.94 18.08 -0.68
CA ILE A 275 13.37 18.61 -1.93
C ILE A 275 14.41 19.41 -2.71
N ARG A 276 15.14 20.31 -2.03
CA ARG A 276 16.22 21.10 -2.63
C ARG A 276 17.37 20.21 -3.11
N GLY A 277 17.73 19.19 -2.35
CA GLY A 277 18.77 18.23 -2.71
C GLY A 277 18.43 17.34 -3.91
N ASN A 278 17.14 17.15 -4.19
CA ASN A 278 16.62 16.42 -5.34
C ASN A 278 16.30 17.35 -6.53
N ASP A 279 16.82 18.59 -6.55
CA ASP A 279 16.53 19.59 -7.58
C ASP A 279 15.02 19.83 -7.81
N TYR A 280 14.22 19.66 -6.76
CA TYR A 280 12.76 19.80 -6.77
C TYR A 280 12.04 18.81 -7.69
N GLU A 281 12.67 17.67 -8.01
CA GLU A 281 12.05 16.55 -8.72
C GLU A 281 11.90 15.34 -7.79
N PRO A 282 10.69 14.82 -7.57
CA PRO A 282 10.51 13.64 -6.75
C PRO A 282 11.15 12.42 -7.45
N PRO A 283 11.88 11.57 -6.70
CA PRO A 283 12.37 10.30 -7.24
C PRO A 283 11.22 9.36 -7.61
N GLU A 284 11.53 8.39 -8.48
CA GLU A 284 10.63 7.28 -8.79
C GLU A 284 10.39 6.43 -7.54
N VAL A 285 9.14 6.04 -7.31
CA VAL A 285 8.73 5.25 -6.13
C VAL A 285 8.42 3.83 -6.58
N ASP A 286 9.34 2.91 -6.27
CA ASP A 286 9.13 1.49 -6.53
C ASP A 286 8.13 0.84 -5.55
N ALA A 287 7.73 -0.41 -5.84
CA ALA A 287 6.77 -1.15 -5.02
C ALA A 287 7.23 -1.36 -3.57
N VAL A 288 8.53 -1.52 -3.34
CA VAL A 288 9.12 -1.71 -2.01
C VAL A 288 9.05 -0.41 -1.20
N ALA A 289 9.40 0.72 -1.82
CA ALA A 289 9.34 2.05 -1.22
C ALA A 289 7.89 2.45 -0.89
N LEU A 290 6.95 2.17 -1.79
CA LEU A 290 5.53 2.37 -1.55
C LEU A 290 5.03 1.52 -0.38
N HIS A 291 5.38 0.22 -0.37
CA HIS A 291 5.00 -0.70 0.70
C HIS A 291 5.54 -0.26 2.07
N ARG A 292 6.81 0.14 2.12
CA ARG A 292 7.44 0.67 3.34
C ARG A 292 6.73 1.92 3.85
N ALA A 293 6.33 2.80 2.94
CA ALA A 293 5.61 4.00 3.31
C ALA A 293 4.20 3.69 3.86
N LEU A 294 3.48 2.75 3.25
CA LEU A 294 2.21 2.23 3.79
C LEU A 294 2.38 1.59 5.16
N SER A 295 3.42 0.77 5.36
CA SER A 295 3.73 0.13 6.63
C SER A 295 4.02 1.13 7.76
N VAL A 296 4.61 2.29 7.45
CA VAL A 296 4.81 3.38 8.41
C VAL A 296 3.51 4.13 8.66
N LEU A 297 2.76 4.46 7.61
CA LEU A 297 1.50 5.23 7.71
C LEU A 297 0.44 4.50 8.54
N TYR A 298 0.31 3.19 8.34
CA TYR A 298 -0.69 2.35 9.01
C TYR A 298 -0.15 1.62 10.25
N ARG A 299 1.06 1.96 10.72
CA ARG A 299 1.58 1.40 11.96
C ARG A 299 0.60 1.75 13.09
N PRO A 300 0.14 0.77 13.89
CA PRO A 300 -0.78 1.05 14.98
C PRO A 300 -0.14 2.07 15.93
N VAL A 301 -0.83 3.18 16.18
CA VAL A 301 -0.40 4.12 17.20
C VAL A 301 -0.64 3.43 18.55
N ALA A 302 0.44 3.07 19.25
CA ALA A 302 0.33 2.51 20.59
C ALA A 302 -0.50 3.46 21.47
N GLY A 303 -1.74 3.06 21.80
CA GLY A 303 -2.60 3.80 22.74
C GLY A 303 -3.85 4.49 22.16
N GLN A 304 -4.26 4.27 20.91
CA GLN A 304 -5.59 4.67 20.45
C GLN A 304 -6.52 3.46 20.32
N THR A 305 -7.20 3.12 21.41
CA THR A 305 -8.47 2.40 21.33
C THR A 305 -9.46 3.29 20.59
N ASN A 306 -9.83 2.93 19.36
CA ASN A 306 -10.90 3.61 18.63
C ASN A 306 -12.18 3.55 19.47
N HIS A 307 -12.58 4.70 20.01
CA HIS A 307 -13.93 4.90 20.53
C HIS A 307 -14.75 5.49 19.39
N ASP A 308 -15.22 4.61 18.51
CA ASP A 308 -16.35 4.85 17.64
C ASP A 308 -17.19 3.56 17.64
N ASP A 309 -17.83 3.31 18.78
CA ASP A 309 -18.93 2.35 18.85
C ASP A 309 -20.19 3.07 18.34
N PRO A 310 -20.83 2.61 17.24
CA PRO A 310 -22.06 3.21 16.72
C PRO A 310 -23.27 3.04 17.66
N ALA A 311 -23.10 2.45 18.85
CA ALA A 311 -24.15 2.33 19.87
C ALA A 311 -24.53 3.62 20.62
N ASP A 312 -23.74 4.70 20.56
CA ASP A 312 -24.01 5.94 21.33
C ASP A 312 -24.80 7.02 20.57
N ARG A 313 -25.53 6.66 19.50
CA ARG A 313 -26.44 7.58 18.79
C ARG A 313 -27.92 7.50 19.17
N GLU A 314 -28.29 6.73 20.18
CA GLU A 314 -29.64 6.80 20.76
C GLU A 314 -29.61 6.77 22.30
N ALA A 315 -29.47 7.95 22.90
CA ALA A 315 -29.93 8.25 24.26
C ALA A 315 -30.31 9.73 24.39
#